data_AF-A0A0N1I5W8-F1
#
_entry.id   AF-A0A0N1I5W8-F1
#
_cell.length_a   1.000
_cell.length_b   1.000
_cell.length_c   1.000
_cell.angle_alpha   90.00
_cell.angle_beta   90.00
_cell.angle_gamma   90.00
#
_symmetry.space_group_name_H-M   'P 1'
#
loop_
_entity.id
_entity.type
_entity.pdbx_description
1 polymer ?
#
loop_
_entity_poly.entity_id
_entity_poly.type
_entity_poly.pdbx_seq_one_letter_code
_entity_poly.pdbx_strand_id
1 'polypeptide(L)'
;MFNRLFGKEKQVQPNRSGGSGGNKSASKTMEEMDAAIDLLEKREAALEKRMEAELVKAKQFYAKKNTQGALQCMKRKKMYEEQLMNIGAQKQNLETLKFTVQNQTMNHEVLKAQVAAKDELKQANKKMNADKIEDNMDELMEEMDKANQVSEALRQPLDNNFVDEDELMNELEVELEGMDLEETPAAEVKLPDMPKVPSTKLPAKPTKTKAQEDEDALAALEAELA
;
A
#
# COMPACT_ATOMS: atom_id res chain seq x y z
N MET A 1 -62.66 5.38 -9.47
CA MET A 1 -62.06 6.36 -8.54
C MET A 1 -60.77 5.74 -7.99
N PHE A 2 -59.67 5.93 -8.70
CA PHE A 2 -58.33 5.44 -8.33
C PHE A 2 -57.58 6.58 -7.63
N ASN A 3 -57.31 6.45 -6.33
CA ASN A 3 -56.46 7.40 -5.60
C ASN A 3 -55.71 6.68 -4.48
N ARG A 4 -54.50 6.16 -4.80
CA ARG A 4 -53.39 5.90 -3.86
C ARG A 4 -52.17 5.29 -4.57
N LEU A 5 -51.71 5.95 -5.63
CA LEU A 5 -50.51 5.55 -6.40
C LEU A 5 -49.31 6.48 -6.17
N PHE A 6 -49.18 7.08 -4.99
CA PHE A 6 -47.96 7.81 -4.62
C PHE A 6 -47.62 7.54 -3.16
N GLY A 7 -46.53 6.79 -2.97
CA GLY A 7 -45.91 6.56 -1.68
C GLY A 7 -45.46 7.88 -1.07
N LYS A 8 -45.82 8.08 0.19
CA LYS A 8 -45.26 9.17 1.00
C LYS A 8 -43.75 8.95 1.11
N GLU A 9 -42.97 9.89 0.60
CA GLU A 9 -41.57 10.04 0.98
C GLU A 9 -41.50 10.17 2.50
N LYS A 10 -40.86 9.19 3.12
CA LYS A 10 -40.43 9.26 4.50
C LYS A 10 -39.32 10.32 4.51
N GLN A 11 -39.64 11.54 4.95
CA GLN A 11 -38.66 12.57 5.25
C GLN A 11 -37.63 11.97 6.21
N VAL A 12 -36.46 11.60 5.68
CA VAL A 12 -35.28 11.30 6.49
C VAL A 12 -34.74 12.65 6.90
N GLN A 13 -35.07 13.06 8.12
CA GLN A 13 -34.41 14.20 8.75
C GLN A 13 -32.90 13.89 8.81
N PRO A 14 -32.01 14.80 8.37
CA PRO A 14 -30.59 14.63 8.59
C PRO A 14 -30.35 14.73 10.10
N ASN A 15 -29.92 13.63 10.71
CA ASN A 15 -29.55 13.55 12.11
C ASN A 15 -28.36 14.48 12.35
N ARG A 16 -28.63 15.73 12.73
CA ARG A 16 -27.62 16.65 13.28
C ARG A 16 -27.28 16.19 14.69
N SER A 17 -26.41 15.18 14.81
CA SER A 17 -25.72 14.91 16.06
C SER A 17 -24.49 15.83 16.17
N GLY A 18 -24.71 17.02 16.71
CA GLY A 18 -23.63 17.80 17.30
C GLY A 18 -23.12 17.09 18.55
N GLY A 19 -21.81 16.81 18.60
CA GLY A 19 -21.18 16.21 19.76
C GLY A 19 -19.74 15.77 19.50
N SER A 20 -18.79 16.69 19.67
CA SER A 20 -17.43 16.42 20.15
C SER A 20 -16.76 15.10 19.70
N GLY A 21 -16.63 14.89 18.39
CA GLY A 21 -16.03 13.68 17.80
C GLY A 21 -14.79 13.91 16.95
N GLY A 22 -14.52 15.15 16.51
CA GLY A 22 -13.57 15.45 15.44
C GLY A 22 -12.12 15.03 15.71
N ASN A 23 -11.69 15.02 16.98
CA ASN A 23 -10.31 14.66 17.32
C ASN A 23 -10.11 13.14 17.53
N LYS A 24 -11.16 12.42 17.98
CA LYS A 24 -11.12 10.95 18.11
C LYS A 24 -11.20 10.25 16.75
N SER A 25 -11.92 10.83 15.79
CA SER A 25 -11.99 10.30 14.43
C SER A 25 -10.67 10.46 13.68
N ALA A 26 -10.03 11.63 13.76
CA ALA A 26 -8.77 11.89 13.06
C ALA A 26 -7.63 10.99 13.56
N SER A 27 -7.46 10.84 14.88
CA SER A 27 -6.46 9.92 15.46
C SER A 27 -6.70 8.48 15.01
N LYS A 28 -7.95 8.01 15.10
CA LYS A 28 -8.30 6.66 14.69
C LYS A 28 -8.06 6.42 13.19
N THR A 29 -8.40 7.38 12.34
CA THR A 29 -8.13 7.27 10.89
C THR A 29 -6.63 7.24 10.59
N MET A 30 -5.82 8.00 11.31
CA MET A 30 -4.35 7.92 11.18
C MET A 30 -3.80 6.58 11.64
N GLU A 31 -4.32 6.00 12.73
CA GLU A 31 -3.96 4.66 13.20
C GLU A 31 -4.33 3.58 12.17
N GLU A 32 -5.50 3.70 11.52
CA GLU A 32 -5.92 2.81 10.44
C GLU A 32 -5.00 2.94 9.20
N MET A 33 -4.55 4.15 8.87
CA MET A 33 -3.56 4.38 7.79
C MET A 33 -2.20 3.77 8.14
N ASP A 34 -1.75 3.88 9.40
CA ASP A 34 -0.49 3.28 9.86
C ASP A 34 -0.56 1.75 9.78
N ALA A 35 -1.66 1.15 10.22
CA ALA A 35 -1.88 -0.30 10.09
C ALA A 35 -1.90 -0.75 8.61
N ALA A 36 -2.43 0.07 7.70
CA ALA A 36 -2.41 -0.21 6.27
C ALA A 36 -0.99 -0.10 5.68
N ILE A 37 -0.19 0.87 6.12
CA ILE A 37 1.23 1.00 5.73
C ILE A 37 2.01 -0.23 6.21
N ASP A 38 1.83 -0.65 7.47
CA ASP A 38 2.49 -1.85 8.01
C ASP A 38 2.14 -3.11 7.20
N LEU A 39 0.88 -3.24 6.76
CA LEU A 39 0.43 -4.34 5.91
C LEU A 39 1.13 -4.32 4.54
N LEU A 40 1.23 -3.13 3.94
CA LEU A 40 1.90 -2.93 2.67
C LEU A 40 3.40 -3.24 2.77
N GLU A 41 4.07 -2.89 3.88
CA GLU A 41 5.48 -3.22 4.14
C GLU A 41 5.71 -4.73 4.28
N LYS A 42 4.81 -5.45 4.97
CA LYS A 42 4.89 -6.91 5.04
C LYS A 42 4.74 -7.54 3.66
N ARG A 43 3.83 -7.01 2.83
CA ARG A 43 3.61 -7.48 1.46
C ARG A 43 4.81 -7.18 0.56
N GLU A 44 5.39 -5.99 0.68
CA GLU A 44 6.63 -5.59 0.00
C GLU A 44 7.75 -6.59 0.29
N ALA A 45 8.04 -6.88 1.56
CA ALA A 45 9.05 -7.85 1.95
C ALA A 45 8.79 -9.28 1.42
N ALA A 46 7.51 -9.68 1.30
CA ALA A 46 7.16 -10.96 0.71
C ALA A 46 7.39 -10.99 -0.82
N LEU A 47 7.10 -9.88 -1.52
CA LEU A 47 7.36 -9.75 -2.95
C LEU A 47 8.85 -9.71 -3.28
N GLU A 48 9.67 -9.02 -2.48
CA GLU A 48 11.13 -9.01 -2.62
C GLU A 48 11.71 -10.42 -2.55
N LYS A 49 11.30 -11.22 -1.55
CA LYS A 49 11.70 -12.63 -1.44
C LYS A 49 11.28 -13.47 -2.64
N ARG A 50 10.08 -13.21 -3.19
CA ARG A 50 9.59 -13.90 -4.40
C ARG A 50 10.40 -13.53 -5.62
N MET A 51 10.79 -12.25 -5.76
CA MET A 51 11.67 -11.80 -6.84
C MET A 51 13.02 -12.48 -6.77
N GLU A 52 13.65 -12.54 -5.59
CA GLU A 52 14.91 -13.25 -5.38
C GLU A 52 14.79 -14.74 -5.74
N ALA A 53 13.70 -15.40 -5.32
CA ALA A 53 13.45 -16.80 -5.64
C ALA A 53 13.28 -17.04 -7.15
N GLU A 54 12.54 -16.18 -7.85
CA GLU A 54 12.39 -16.28 -9.31
C GLU A 54 13.71 -15.98 -10.04
N LEU A 55 14.54 -15.07 -9.53
CA LEU A 55 15.86 -14.81 -10.07
C LEU A 55 16.78 -16.02 -9.95
N VAL A 56 16.79 -16.69 -8.79
CA VAL A 56 17.55 -17.94 -8.59
C VAL A 56 17.06 -19.02 -9.56
N LYS A 57 15.74 -19.18 -9.73
CA LYS A 57 15.18 -20.13 -10.70
C LYS A 57 15.57 -19.77 -12.14
N ALA A 58 15.54 -18.49 -12.50
CA ALA A 58 15.94 -18.02 -13.82
C ALA A 58 17.40 -18.42 -14.14
N LYS A 59 18.31 -18.17 -13.20
CA LYS A 59 19.73 -18.54 -13.28
C LYS A 59 19.90 -20.05 -13.46
N GLN A 60 19.16 -20.86 -12.69
CA GLN A 60 19.20 -22.32 -12.81
C GLN A 60 18.69 -22.84 -14.16
N PHE A 61 17.62 -22.26 -14.72
CA PHE A 61 17.13 -22.63 -16.04
C PHE A 61 18.09 -22.22 -17.15
N TYR A 62 18.69 -21.04 -17.04
CA TYR A 62 19.66 -20.55 -18.01
C TYR A 62 20.92 -21.43 -18.04
N ALA A 63 21.46 -21.81 -16.88
CA ALA A 63 22.59 -22.75 -16.78
C ALA A 63 22.30 -24.12 -17.43
N LYS A 64 21.03 -24.55 -17.41
CA LYS A 64 20.56 -25.77 -18.09
C LYS A 64 20.26 -25.56 -19.58
N LYS A 65 20.62 -24.41 -20.15
CA LYS A 65 20.32 -23.98 -21.53
C LYS A 65 18.82 -23.94 -21.84
N ASN A 66 17.97 -23.82 -20.83
CA ASN A 66 16.53 -23.65 -20.98
C ASN A 66 16.19 -22.14 -20.95
N THR A 67 16.41 -21.47 -22.07
CA THR A 67 16.19 -20.02 -22.21
C THR A 67 14.72 -19.63 -22.02
N GLN A 68 13.79 -20.46 -22.51
CA GLN A 68 12.35 -20.23 -22.33
C GLN A 68 11.92 -20.31 -20.86
N GLY A 69 12.44 -21.28 -20.11
CA GLY A 69 12.20 -21.39 -18.67
C GLY A 69 12.78 -20.21 -17.88
N ALA A 70 13.98 -19.75 -18.25
CA ALA A 70 14.60 -18.57 -17.64
C ALA A 70 13.79 -17.30 -17.91
N LEU A 71 13.36 -17.09 -19.16
CA LEU A 71 12.54 -15.94 -19.54
C LEU A 71 11.20 -15.92 -18.80
N GLN A 72 10.55 -17.07 -18.61
CA GLN A 72 9.31 -17.14 -17.82
C GLN A 72 9.51 -16.76 -16.35
N CYS A 73 10.66 -17.11 -15.75
CA CYS A 73 11.00 -16.67 -14.39
C CYS A 73 11.23 -15.16 -14.34
N MET A 74 11.95 -14.60 -15.32
CA MET A 74 12.16 -13.15 -15.44
C MET A 74 10.84 -12.39 -15.63
N LYS A 75 9.90 -12.90 -16.44
CA LYS A 75 8.56 -12.31 -16.58
C LYS A 75 7.80 -12.27 -15.23
N ARG A 76 7.90 -13.34 -14.42
CA ARG A 76 7.30 -13.36 -13.06
C ARG A 76 7.99 -12.38 -12.12
N LYS A 77 9.33 -12.31 -12.12
CA LYS A 77 10.10 -11.29 -11.38
C LYS A 77 9.63 -9.88 -11.75
N LYS A 78 9.48 -9.59 -13.04
CA LYS A 78 9.01 -8.28 -13.52
C LYS A 78 7.61 -7.93 -13.03
N MET A 79 6.69 -8.90 -13.06
CA MET A 79 5.34 -8.71 -12.50
C MET A 79 5.36 -8.41 -10.99
N TYR A 80 6.31 -8.97 -10.24
CA TYR A 80 6.48 -8.64 -8.82
C TYR A 80 7.10 -7.24 -8.62
N GLU A 81 8.02 -6.81 -9.48
CA GLU A 81 8.57 -5.44 -9.48
C GLU A 81 7.47 -4.40 -9.69
N GLU A 82 6.56 -4.63 -10.64
CA GLU A 82 5.41 -3.76 -10.87
C GLU A 82 4.49 -3.69 -9.65
N GLN A 83 4.23 -4.83 -9.00
CA GLN A 83 3.47 -4.86 -7.75
C GLN A 83 4.17 -4.07 -6.64
N LEU A 84 5.51 -4.17 -6.54
CA LEU A 84 6.29 -3.44 -5.56
C LEU A 84 6.26 -1.92 -5.83
N MET A 85 6.37 -1.51 -7.09
CA MET A 85 6.21 -0.10 -7.49
C MET A 85 4.81 0.43 -7.12
N ASN A 86 3.77 -0.34 -7.39
CA ASN A 86 2.39 0.00 -7.01
C ASN A 86 2.22 0.11 -5.50
N ILE A 87 2.83 -0.78 -4.71
CA ILE A 87 2.84 -0.69 -3.24
C ILE A 87 3.55 0.59 -2.78
N GLY A 88 4.70 0.92 -3.37
CA GLY A 88 5.40 2.18 -3.08
C GLY A 88 4.53 3.41 -3.31
N ALA A 89 3.81 3.45 -4.44
CA ALA A 89 2.87 4.52 -4.74
C ALA A 89 1.70 4.57 -3.74
N GLN A 90 1.17 3.41 -3.31
CA GLN A 90 0.12 3.34 -2.29
C GLN A 90 0.60 3.85 -0.93
N LYS A 91 1.81 3.46 -0.49
CA LYS A 91 2.42 3.94 0.76
C LYS A 91 2.58 5.46 0.74
N GLN A 92 3.16 6.02 -0.33
CA GLN A 92 3.33 7.46 -0.47
C GLN A 92 1.97 8.22 -0.45
N ASN A 93 0.95 7.64 -1.08
CA ASN A 93 -0.40 8.21 -1.03
C ASN A 93 -0.97 8.21 0.40
N LEU A 94 -0.83 7.10 1.14
CA LEU A 94 -1.26 7.01 2.54
C LEU A 94 -0.51 8.02 3.44
N GLU A 95 0.79 8.17 3.26
CA GLU A 95 1.58 9.18 3.98
C GLU A 95 1.11 10.61 3.68
N THR A 96 0.85 10.90 2.41
CA THR A 96 0.31 12.20 1.97
C THR A 96 -1.07 12.47 2.57
N LEU A 97 -1.93 11.45 2.61
CA LEU A 97 -3.25 11.53 3.24
C LEU A 97 -3.13 11.76 4.75
N LYS A 98 -2.23 11.06 5.43
CA LYS A 98 -1.96 11.24 6.87
C LYS A 98 -1.52 12.67 7.17
N PHE A 99 -0.58 13.21 6.41
CA PHE A 99 -0.14 14.61 6.54
C PHE A 99 -1.31 15.59 6.31
N THR A 100 -2.15 15.32 5.32
CA THR A 100 -3.34 16.15 5.02
C THR A 100 -4.32 16.16 6.19
N VAL A 101 -4.62 15.00 6.78
CA VAL A 101 -5.50 14.89 7.95
C VAL A 101 -4.94 15.64 9.15
N GLN A 102 -3.62 15.57 9.38
CA GLN A 102 -2.96 16.32 10.45
C GLN A 102 -3.11 17.84 10.25
N ASN A 103 -2.83 18.32 9.04
CA ASN A 103 -2.96 19.74 8.72
C ASN A 103 -4.41 20.22 8.83
N GLN A 104 -5.38 19.42 8.37
CA GLN A 104 -6.81 19.72 8.51
C GLN A 104 -7.22 19.79 10.00
N THR A 105 -6.71 18.88 10.83
CA THR A 105 -6.99 18.88 12.27
C THR A 105 -6.43 20.15 12.93
N MET A 106 -5.20 20.56 12.57
CA MET A 106 -4.61 21.81 13.05
C MET A 106 -5.43 23.03 12.61
N ASN A 107 -5.78 23.11 11.33
CA ASN A 107 -6.59 24.19 10.79
C ASN A 107 -7.96 24.27 11.47
N HIS A 108 -8.57 23.12 11.78
CA HIS A 108 -9.82 23.07 12.52
C HIS A 108 -9.70 23.67 13.93
N GLU A 109 -8.65 23.35 14.67
CA GLU A 109 -8.42 23.94 16.00
C GLU A 109 -8.13 25.44 15.92
N VAL A 110 -7.40 25.92 14.91
CA VAL A 110 -7.20 27.36 14.66
C VAL A 110 -8.53 28.06 14.38
N LEU A 111 -9.35 27.50 13.48
CA LEU A 111 -10.68 28.05 13.16
C LEU A 111 -11.58 28.09 14.40
N LYS A 112 -11.55 27.03 15.22
CA LYS A 112 -12.32 26.98 16.48
C LYS A 112 -11.88 28.07 17.46
N ALA A 113 -10.58 28.34 17.58
CA ALA A 113 -10.07 29.45 18.38
C ALA A 113 -10.51 30.82 17.82
N GLN A 114 -10.48 30.98 16.49
CA GLN A 114 -10.95 32.20 15.83
C GLN A 114 -12.45 32.42 16.02
N VAL A 115 -13.27 31.36 15.95
CA VAL A 115 -14.72 31.45 16.22
C VAL A 115 -14.97 31.85 17.67
N ALA A 116 -14.26 31.25 18.63
CA ALA A 116 -14.37 31.63 20.04
C ALA A 116 -14.00 33.12 20.25
N ALA A 117 -12.91 33.58 19.63
CA ALA A 117 -12.51 34.99 19.69
C ALA A 117 -13.54 35.91 19.01
N LYS A 118 -14.09 35.53 17.85
CA LYS A 118 -15.16 36.27 17.17
C LYS A 118 -16.40 36.39 18.05
N ASP A 119 -16.80 35.31 18.72
CA ASP A 119 -17.97 35.32 19.60
C ASP A 119 -17.76 36.22 20.81
N GLU A 120 -16.56 36.21 21.40
CA GLU A 120 -16.18 37.10 22.50
C GLU A 120 -16.16 38.57 22.04
N LEU A 121 -15.56 38.86 20.87
CA LEU A 121 -15.57 40.18 20.24
C LEU A 121 -16.99 40.64 19.89
N LYS A 122 -17.87 39.74 19.42
CA LYS A 122 -19.28 40.06 19.13
C LYS A 122 -20.04 40.38 20.41
N GLN A 123 -19.78 39.67 21.52
CA GLN A 123 -20.37 39.99 22.81
C GLN A 123 -19.86 41.34 23.36
N ALA A 124 -18.58 41.65 23.19
CA ALA A 124 -18.00 42.94 23.53
C ALA A 124 -18.59 44.08 22.66
N ASN A 125 -18.70 43.87 21.34
CA ASN A 125 -19.21 44.87 20.39
C ASN A 125 -20.73 45.06 20.48
N LYS A 126 -21.52 44.03 20.82
CA LYS A 126 -22.95 44.19 21.15
C LYS A 126 -23.17 45.13 22.33
N LYS A 127 -22.20 45.26 23.24
CA LYS A 127 -22.22 46.26 24.30
C LYS A 127 -21.84 47.68 23.80
N MET A 128 -21.39 47.83 22.53
CA MET A 128 -20.80 49.06 21.97
C MET A 128 -21.53 49.70 20.75
N ASN A 129 -22.68 49.17 20.29
CA ASN A 129 -23.55 49.59 19.15
C ASN A 129 -23.37 48.80 17.83
N ALA A 130 -24.48 48.40 17.18
CA ALA A 130 -24.58 47.20 16.33
C ALA A 130 -24.72 47.40 14.81
N ASP A 131 -24.90 48.62 14.28
CA ASP A 131 -25.50 48.78 12.94
C ASP A 131 -24.51 48.82 11.74
N LYS A 132 -23.21 48.51 11.91
CA LYS A 132 -22.20 48.64 10.81
C LYS A 132 -21.30 47.43 10.56
N ILE A 133 -21.50 46.29 11.23
CA ILE A 133 -20.57 45.15 11.20
C ILE A 133 -21.14 43.94 10.42
N GLU A 134 -22.44 43.92 10.15
CA GLU A 134 -23.13 42.79 9.50
C GLU A 134 -22.70 42.60 8.02
N ASP A 135 -22.49 43.70 7.28
CA ASP A 135 -22.15 43.66 5.84
C ASP A 135 -20.76 43.05 5.54
N ASN A 136 -19.78 43.19 6.43
CA ASN A 136 -18.41 42.67 6.21
C ASN A 136 -18.27 41.16 6.53
N MET A 137 -19.24 40.56 7.23
CA MET A 137 -19.18 39.15 7.60
C MET A 137 -19.68 38.22 6.48
N ASP A 138 -20.56 38.72 5.62
CA ASP A 138 -21.11 37.96 4.49
C ASP A 138 -20.09 37.85 3.34
N GLU A 139 -19.28 38.88 3.08
CA GLU A 139 -18.21 38.84 2.06
C GLU A 139 -17.09 37.83 2.41
N LEU A 140 -16.80 37.64 3.71
CA LEU A 140 -15.76 36.70 4.17
C LEU A 140 -16.18 35.23 4.00
N MET A 141 -17.48 34.92 4.12
CA MET A 141 -17.99 33.57 3.89
C MET A 141 -17.92 33.18 2.41
N GLU A 142 -18.12 34.13 1.50
CA GLU A 142 -18.08 33.90 0.05
C GLU A 142 -16.65 33.63 -0.48
N GLU A 143 -15.62 34.15 0.20
CA GLU A 143 -14.21 33.89 -0.13
C GLU A 143 -13.72 32.50 0.32
N MET A 144 -14.25 31.94 1.41
CA MET A 144 -13.86 30.60 1.86
C MET A 144 -14.35 29.48 0.94
N ASP A 145 -15.48 29.66 0.25
CA ASP A 145 -16.02 28.65 -0.67
C ASP A 145 -15.23 28.55 -1.99
N LYS A 146 -14.60 29.64 -2.44
CA LYS A 146 -13.73 29.63 -3.64
C LYS A 146 -12.43 28.84 -3.44
N ALA A 147 -11.93 28.75 -2.21
CA ALA A 147 -10.70 28.01 -1.90
C ALA A 147 -10.87 26.48 -2.02
N ASN A 148 -12.10 25.97 -1.87
CA ASN A 148 -12.39 24.53 -1.88
C ASN A 148 -12.52 23.93 -3.30
N GLN A 149 -12.79 24.74 -4.34
CA GLN A 149 -12.93 24.26 -5.73
C GLN A 149 -11.60 23.98 -6.44
N VAL A 150 -10.47 24.45 -5.90
CA VAL A 150 -9.13 24.24 -6.50
C VAL A 150 -8.60 22.82 -6.26
N SER A 151 -9.09 22.13 -5.23
CA SER A 151 -8.62 20.79 -4.84
C SER A 151 -9.11 19.65 -5.73
N GLU A 152 -10.14 19.87 -6.56
CA GLU A 152 -10.77 18.83 -7.40
C GLU A 152 -10.10 18.72 -8.80
N ALA A 153 -9.31 19.72 -9.20
CA ALA A 153 -8.74 19.82 -10.55
C ALA A 153 -7.40 19.07 -10.76
N LEU A 154 -6.86 18.40 -9.74
CA LEU A 154 -5.53 17.78 -9.76
C LEU A 154 -5.54 16.24 -9.92
N ARG A 155 -6.69 15.61 -10.13
CA ARG A 155 -6.81 14.15 -10.29
C ARG A 155 -6.83 13.74 -11.77
N GLN A 156 -5.67 13.44 -12.32
CA GLN A 156 -5.54 12.56 -13.48
C GLN A 156 -4.57 11.41 -13.15
N PRO A 157 -5.01 10.14 -13.23
CA PRO A 157 -4.09 9.02 -13.13
C PRO A 157 -3.28 8.90 -14.43
N LEU A 158 -1.96 8.84 -14.28
CA LEU A 158 -1.03 8.42 -15.31
C LEU A 158 -1.10 6.89 -15.38
N ASP A 159 -1.41 6.32 -16.54
CA ASP A 159 -1.45 4.88 -16.75
C ASP A 159 -0.66 4.43 -17.97
N ASN A 160 -0.09 3.23 -17.78
CA ASN A 160 0.47 2.23 -18.69
C ASN A 160 1.83 2.43 -19.34
N ASN A 161 2.82 1.72 -18.78
CA ASN A 161 3.97 1.23 -19.52
C ASN A 161 3.77 -0.26 -19.88
N PHE A 162 4.00 -0.57 -21.15
CA PHE A 162 4.13 -1.94 -21.65
C PHE A 162 5.53 -2.46 -21.33
N VAL A 163 5.62 -3.72 -20.88
CA VAL A 163 6.89 -4.43 -20.71
C VAL A 163 7.33 -5.02 -22.05
N ASP A 164 8.55 -4.71 -22.48
CA ASP A 164 9.19 -5.25 -23.68
C ASP A 164 9.94 -6.55 -23.35
N GLU A 165 9.78 -7.57 -24.19
CA GLU A 165 10.44 -8.87 -24.00
C GLU A 165 11.92 -8.84 -24.38
N ASP A 166 12.33 -7.96 -25.29
CA ASP A 166 13.74 -7.78 -25.67
C ASP A 166 14.54 -7.09 -24.56
N GLU A 167 13.89 -6.21 -23.78
CA GLU A 167 14.46 -5.59 -22.59
C GLU A 167 14.74 -6.64 -21.49
N LEU A 168 13.79 -7.56 -21.27
CA LEU A 168 13.95 -8.64 -20.28
C LEU A 168 15.10 -9.60 -20.62
N MET A 169 15.33 -9.86 -21.92
CA MET A 169 16.45 -10.67 -22.37
C MET A 169 17.80 -10.00 -22.07
N ASN A 170 17.91 -8.69 -22.32
CA ASN A 170 19.13 -7.94 -21.99
C ASN A 170 19.36 -7.89 -20.46
N GLU A 171 18.31 -7.68 -19.66
CA GLU A 171 18.44 -7.67 -18.18
C GLU A 171 18.95 -9.02 -17.66
N LEU A 172 18.45 -10.13 -18.21
CA LEU A 172 18.90 -11.47 -17.86
C LEU A 172 20.39 -11.66 -18.15
N GLU A 173 20.88 -11.20 -19.30
CA GLU A 173 22.31 -11.34 -19.67
C GLU A 173 23.21 -10.51 -18.74
N VAL A 174 22.85 -9.26 -18.43
CA VAL A 174 23.59 -8.38 -17.51
C VAL A 174 23.66 -8.96 -16.10
N GLU A 175 22.54 -9.49 -15.59
CA GLU A 175 22.45 -10.08 -14.26
C GLU A 175 23.28 -11.37 -14.12
N LEU A 176 23.53 -12.06 -15.23
CA LEU A 176 24.40 -13.23 -15.30
C LEU A 176 25.88 -12.85 -15.43
N GLU A 177 26.22 -11.76 -16.11
CA GLU A 177 27.60 -11.25 -16.18
C GLU A 177 28.10 -10.72 -14.83
N GLY A 178 27.21 -10.20 -13.98
CA GLY A 178 27.54 -9.72 -12.62
C GLY A 178 27.78 -10.83 -11.59
N MET A 179 27.37 -12.06 -11.89
CA MET A 179 27.62 -13.24 -11.07
C MET A 179 28.47 -14.20 -11.89
N ASP A 180 29.77 -14.22 -11.65
CA ASP A 180 30.68 -15.23 -12.21
C ASP A 180 30.05 -16.60 -11.92
N LEU A 181 29.38 -17.16 -12.94
CA LEU A 181 28.82 -18.49 -12.91
C LEU A 181 30.06 -19.37 -12.96
N GLU A 182 30.72 -19.54 -11.80
CA GLU A 182 31.64 -20.64 -11.62
C GLU A 182 30.82 -21.88 -11.95
N GLU A 183 31.04 -22.39 -13.15
CA GLU A 183 30.65 -23.71 -13.56
C GLU A 183 31.17 -24.60 -12.45
N THR A 184 30.33 -24.94 -11.48
CA THR A 184 30.65 -26.04 -10.59
C THR A 184 30.75 -27.24 -11.54
N PRO A 185 31.96 -27.74 -11.84
CA PRO A 185 32.03 -28.92 -12.67
C PRO A 185 31.31 -29.99 -11.87
N ALA A 186 30.40 -30.71 -12.53
CA ALA A 186 29.81 -31.90 -11.95
C ALA A 186 30.96 -32.86 -11.58
N ALA A 187 31.44 -32.76 -10.35
CA ALA A 187 32.47 -33.64 -9.84
C ALA A 187 31.82 -35.01 -9.69
N GLU A 188 32.13 -35.92 -10.61
CA GLU A 188 31.94 -37.35 -10.39
C GLU A 188 32.81 -37.75 -9.19
N VAL A 189 32.25 -37.68 -7.98
CA VAL A 189 32.88 -38.20 -6.77
C VAL A 189 32.83 -39.72 -6.87
N LYS A 190 33.93 -40.34 -7.33
CA LYS A 190 34.18 -41.77 -7.08
C LYS A 190 34.42 -41.96 -5.60
N LEU A 191 33.39 -42.41 -4.89
CA LEU A 191 33.48 -42.81 -3.50
C LEU A 191 34.34 -44.08 -3.36
N PRO A 192 35.23 -44.18 -2.37
CA PRO A 192 35.95 -45.40 -2.06
C PRO A 192 35.02 -46.46 -1.46
N ASP A 193 35.30 -47.73 -1.77
CA ASP A 193 34.50 -48.89 -1.36
C ASP A 193 34.59 -49.09 0.16
N MET A 194 33.45 -48.98 0.86
CA MET A 194 33.38 -48.97 2.32
C MET A 194 32.68 -50.25 2.83
N PRO A 195 33.13 -50.86 3.94
CA PRO A 195 32.60 -52.14 4.41
C PRO A 195 31.11 -52.08 4.81
N LYS A 196 30.40 -53.17 4.50
CA LYS A 196 28.95 -53.33 4.67
C LYS A 196 28.55 -53.32 6.15
N VAL A 197 27.79 -52.30 6.57
CA VAL A 197 27.15 -52.24 7.89
C VAL A 197 25.75 -52.87 7.88
N PRO A 198 25.25 -53.38 9.03
CA PRO A 198 23.96 -54.09 9.08
C PRO A 198 22.77 -53.15 8.83
N SER A 199 21.88 -53.56 7.92
CA SER A 199 20.62 -52.88 7.63
C SER A 199 19.56 -53.15 8.70
N THR A 200 19.51 -52.31 9.72
CA THR A 200 18.30 -52.16 10.56
C THR A 200 17.66 -50.81 10.26
N LYS A 201 16.42 -50.83 9.73
CA LYS A 201 15.65 -49.63 9.42
C LYS A 201 15.32 -48.85 10.70
N LEU A 202 15.83 -47.63 10.81
CA LEU A 202 15.33 -46.62 11.74
C LEU A 202 14.19 -45.83 11.09
N PRO A 203 13.21 -45.34 11.86
CA PRO A 203 12.10 -44.55 11.32
C PRO A 203 12.61 -43.21 10.77
N ALA A 204 12.25 -42.92 9.53
CA ALA A 204 12.60 -41.69 8.84
C ALA A 204 11.74 -40.52 9.37
N LYS A 205 12.40 -39.51 9.93
CA LYS A 205 11.80 -38.18 10.10
C LYS A 205 11.92 -37.44 8.76
N PRO A 206 10.86 -36.80 8.25
CA PRO A 206 10.96 -36.05 7.00
C PRO A 206 11.89 -34.85 7.20
N THR A 207 13.03 -34.86 6.51
CA THR A 207 13.90 -33.71 6.35
C THR A 207 13.28 -32.82 5.28
N LYS A 208 12.65 -31.71 5.68
CA LYS A 208 12.24 -30.67 4.74
C LYS A 208 13.48 -29.95 4.24
N THR A 209 13.52 -29.66 2.94
CA THR A 209 14.58 -28.87 2.32
C THR A 209 14.44 -27.40 2.74
N LYS A 210 15.53 -26.63 2.84
CA LYS A 210 15.48 -25.19 3.18
C LYS A 210 14.49 -24.40 2.31
N ALA A 211 14.47 -24.69 1.00
CA ALA A 211 13.51 -24.09 0.06
C ALA A 211 12.03 -24.40 0.40
N GLN A 212 11.78 -25.53 1.05
CA GLN A 212 10.44 -25.96 1.49
C GLN A 212 10.06 -25.30 2.82
N GLU A 213 11.03 -25.06 3.70
CA GLU A 213 10.82 -24.28 4.93
C GLU A 213 10.53 -22.81 4.61
N ASP A 214 11.22 -22.25 3.62
CA ASP A 214 11.01 -20.88 3.15
C ASP A 214 9.66 -20.71 2.45
N GLU A 215 9.24 -21.67 1.60
CA GLU A 215 7.90 -21.64 0.99
C GLU A 215 6.78 -21.81 2.03
N ASP A 216 6.95 -22.70 3.02
CA ASP A 216 5.97 -22.87 4.10
C ASP A 216 5.86 -21.59 4.96
N ALA A 217 6.98 -20.90 5.21
CA ALA A 217 6.99 -19.64 5.95
C ALA A 217 6.33 -18.49 5.18
N LEU A 218 6.53 -18.43 3.86
CA LEU A 218 5.86 -17.47 2.97
C LEU A 218 4.34 -17.72 2.91
N ALA A 219 3.92 -18.98 2.81
CA ALA A 219 2.50 -19.34 2.80
C ALA A 219 1.81 -19.00 4.13
N ALA A 220 2.51 -19.17 5.25
CA ALA A 220 1.99 -18.79 6.57
C ALA A 220 1.78 -17.27 6.69
N LEU A 221 2.72 -16.46 6.18
CA LEU A 221 2.58 -15.00 6.15
C LEU A 221 1.38 -14.57 5.29
N GLU A 222 1.14 -15.20 4.13
CA GLU A 222 -0.01 -14.86 3.29
C GLU A 222 -1.36 -15.22 3.93
N ALA A 223 -1.42 -16.33 4.66
CA ALA A 223 -2.63 -16.72 5.37
C ALA A 223 -2.98 -15.77 6.53
N GLU A 224 -1.99 -15.07 7.08
CA GLU A 224 -2.18 -14.05 8.12
C GLU A 224 -2.59 -12.68 7.54
N LEU A 225 -2.34 -12.46 6.24
CA LEU A 225 -2.66 -11.22 5.52
C LEU A 225 -4.00 -11.28 4.76
N ALA A 226 -4.65 -12.44 4.71
CA ALA A 226 -5.94 -12.69 4.04
C ALA A 226 -7.14 -12.58 4.99
#